data_AF-A0ABD7HFA2-F1
#
_entry.id   AF-A0ABD7HFA2-F1
#
_cell.length_a   1.000
_cell.length_b   1.000
_cell.length_c   1.000
_cell.angle_alpha   90.00
_cell.angle_beta   90.00
_cell.angle_gamma   90.00
#
_symmetry.space_group_name_H-M   'P 1'
#
loop_
_entity.id
_entity.type
_entity.pdbx_description
1 polymer ?
#
loop_
_entity_poly.entity_id
_entity_poly.type
_entity_poly.pdbx_seq_one_letter_code
_entity_poly.pdbx_strand_id
1 'polypeptide(L)' 'MPRNEPERRLDGFTIGVTAARRSEELIALLERRGAAVVHAAAIRIIPLADDAELRDATELVIA' A
#
# COMPACT_ATOMS: atom_id res chain seq x y z
N MET A 1 -6.74 25.46 -18.65
CA MET A 1 -6.51 24.51 -17.54
C MET A 1 -7.09 23.16 -17.96
N PRO A 2 -6.30 22.08 -18.11
CA PRO A 2 -6.89 20.77 -18.34
C PRO A 2 -7.76 20.40 -17.13
N ARG A 3 -8.99 19.96 -17.42
CA ARG A 3 -10.00 19.61 -16.42
C ARG A 3 -9.51 18.33 -15.72
N ASN A 4 -9.19 18.40 -14.44
CA ASN A 4 -8.79 17.26 -13.59
C ASN A 4 -9.99 16.33 -13.30
N GLU A 5 -10.81 16.01 -14.30
CA GLU A 5 -11.71 14.88 -14.17
C GLU A 5 -10.84 13.62 -14.12
N PRO A 6 -11.10 12.66 -13.21
CA PRO A 6 -10.52 11.34 -13.35
C PRO A 6 -11.13 10.73 -14.61
N GLU A 7 -10.60 11.09 -15.77
CA GLU A 7 -10.72 10.29 -16.97
C GLU A 7 -10.44 8.87 -16.52
N ARG A 8 -11.34 7.95 -16.84
CA ARG A 8 -11.21 6.54 -16.51
C ARG A 8 -10.07 5.92 -17.31
N ARG A 9 -8.84 6.40 -17.10
CA ARG A 9 -7.64 6.05 -17.86
C ARG A 9 -7.24 4.60 -17.67
N LEU A 10 -7.86 3.90 -16.72
CA LEU A 10 -7.60 2.51 -16.43
C LEU A 10 -8.77 1.59 -16.82
N ASP A 11 -9.78 2.08 -17.54
CA ASP A 11 -10.85 1.22 -18.07
C ASP A 11 -10.26 0.08 -18.90
N GLY A 12 -10.70 -1.15 -18.61
CA GLY A 12 -10.24 -2.38 -19.28
C GLY A 12 -8.94 -2.97 -18.74
N PHE A 13 -8.26 -2.30 -17.80
CA PHE A 13 -7.07 -2.85 -17.15
C PHE A 13 -7.43 -3.66 -15.89
N THR A 14 -6.68 -4.74 -15.66
CA THR A 14 -6.66 -5.45 -14.37
C THR A 14 -5.32 -5.24 -13.70
N ILE A 15 -5.32 -4.76 -12.46
CA ILE A 15 -4.12 -4.40 -11.71
C ILE A 15 -4.02 -5.29 -10.47
N GLY A 16 -2.90 -5.99 -10.33
CA GLY A 16 -2.55 -6.69 -9.09
C GLY A 16 -1.96 -5.72 -8.07
N VAL A 17 -2.54 -5.65 -6.88
CA VAL A 17 -2.01 -4.86 -5.75
C VAL A 17 -1.37 -5.80 -4.75
N THR A 18 -0.05 -5.74 -4.62
CA THR A 18 0.73 -6.55 -3.67
C THR A 18 1.05 -5.82 -2.36
N ALA A 19 0.68 -4.54 -2.28
CA ALA A 19 0.86 -3.73 -1.09
C ALA A 19 0.05 -4.29 0.09
N ALA A 20 0.66 -4.28 1.28
CA ALA A 20 0.01 -4.66 2.53
C ALA A 20 -0.46 -3.45 3.34
N ARG A 21 0.37 -2.41 3.45
CA ARG A 21 0.01 -1.16 4.12
C ARG A 21 -0.84 -0.29 3.21
N ARG A 22 -1.95 0.22 3.73
CA ARG A 22 -2.85 1.16 3.03
C ARG A 22 -3.32 0.64 1.66
N SER A 23 -3.43 -0.69 1.51
CA SER A 23 -3.84 -1.31 0.25
C SER A 23 -5.25 -0.89 -0.15
N GLU A 24 -6.16 -0.75 0.82
CA GLU A 24 -7.55 -0.34 0.58
C GLU A 24 -7.64 1.05 -0.04
N GLU A 25 -6.90 2.03 0.48
CA GLU A 25 -6.86 3.37 -0.13
C GLU A 25 -6.32 3.30 -1.55
N LEU A 26 -5.21 2.58 -1.77
CA LEU A 26 -4.62 2.44 -3.11
C LEU A 26 -5.59 1.77 -4.09
N ILE A 27 -6.25 0.69 -3.68
CA ILE A 27 -7.27 -0.02 -4.46
C ILE A 27 -8.38 0.97 -4.83
N ALA A 28 -8.92 1.69 -3.86
CA ALA A 28 -9.97 2.67 -4.10
C ALA A 28 -9.54 3.80 -5.06
N LEU A 29 -8.28 4.24 -5.05
CA LEU A 29 -7.78 5.21 -6.03
C LEU A 29 -7.81 4.65 -7.46
N LEU A 30 -7.41 3.39 -7.63
CA LEU A 30 -7.32 2.72 -8.93
C LEU A 30 -8.69 2.40 -9.51
N GLU A 31 -9.61 1.91 -8.69
CA GLU A 31 -11.00 1.62 -9.08
C GLU A 31 -11.72 2.90 -9.53
N ARG A 32 -11.55 4.02 -8.81
CA ARG A 32 -12.10 5.32 -9.24
C ARG A 32 -11.59 5.79 -10.59
N ARG A 33 -10.47 5.24 -11.06
CA ARG A 33 -9.88 5.54 -12.37
C ARG A 33 -10.21 4.48 -13.43
N GLY A 34 -11.07 3.50 -13.11
CA GLY A 34 -11.61 2.52 -14.06
C GLY A 34 -10.97 1.12 -14.01
N ALA A 35 -9.97 0.91 -13.13
CA ALA A 35 -9.29 -0.38 -13.07
C ALA A 35 -10.15 -1.45 -12.38
N ALA A 36 -10.08 -2.68 -12.87
CA ALA A 36 -10.36 -3.85 -12.05
C ALA A 36 -9.13 -4.15 -11.19
N VAL A 37 -9.32 -4.45 -9.90
CA VAL A 37 -8.20 -4.64 -8.97
C VAL A 37 -8.25 -6.02 -8.32
N VAL A 38 -7.10 -6.69 -8.27
CA VAL A 38 -6.90 -7.95 -7.55
C VAL A 38 -5.94 -7.69 -6.39
N HIS A 39 -6.40 -7.85 -5.16
CA HIS A 39 -5.53 -7.74 -3.99
C HIS A 39 -4.79 -9.06 -3.76
N ALA A 40 -3.47 -9.01 -3.80
CA ALA A 40 -2.57 -10.15 -3.67
C ALA A 40 -1.36 -9.77 -2.81
N ALA A 41 -1.61 -9.42 -1.54
CA ALA A 41 -0.57 -8.99 -0.60
C ALA A 41 0.58 -10.01 -0.55
N ALA A 42 1.78 -9.59 -0.96
CA ALA A 42 2.96 -10.46 -1.01
C ALA A 42 3.68 -10.54 0.34
N ILE A 43 3.39 -9.61 1.24
CA ILE A 43 4.03 -9.45 2.55
C ILE A 43 2.94 -9.23 3.59
N ARG A 44 3.14 -9.76 4.80
CA ARG A 44 2.23 -9.62 5.94
C ARG A 44 2.96 -8.95 7.10
N ILE A 45 2.30 -7.97 7.71
CA ILE A 45 2.84 -7.27 8.88
C ILE A 45 2.53 -8.12 10.10
N ILE A 46 3.56 -8.47 10.85
CA ILE A 46 3.43 -9.19 12.11
C ILE A 46 3.56 -8.15 13.22
N PRO A 47 2.63 -8.09 14.20
CA PRO A 47 2.80 -7.27 15.38
C PRO A 47 4.12 -7.63 16.06
N LEU A 48 4.91 -6.62 16.37
CA LEU A 48 6.13 -6.82 17.14
C LEU A 48 5.71 -7.13 18.58
N ALA A 49 5.95 -8.36 19.03
CA ALA A 49 5.90 -8.68 20.45
C ALA A 49 7.04 -7.93 21.16
N ASP A 50 6.91 -7.71 22.46
CA ASP A 50 7.82 -6.88 23.29
C ASP A 50 9.31 -7.04 22.87
N ASP A 51 9.85 -6.01 22.21
CA ASP A 51 11.11 -6.12 21.44
C ASP A 51 12.22 -5.31 22.11
N ALA A 52 12.58 -5.77 23.31
CA ALA A 52 13.68 -5.20 24.09
C ALA A 52 15.00 -5.22 23.31
N GLU A 53 15.23 -6.27 22.50
CA GLU A 53 16.43 -6.40 21.67
C GLU A 53 16.49 -5.32 20.58
N LEU A 54 15.38 -5.04 19.88
CA LEU A 54 15.31 -3.94 18.93
C LEU A 54 15.52 -2.58 19.59
N ARG A 55 15.00 -2.40 20.81
CA ARG A 55 15.19 -1.16 21.57
C ARG A 55 16.66 -0.96 21.94
N ASP A 56 17.30 -1.97 22.51
CA ASP A 56 18.72 -1.94 22.88
C ASP A 56 19.61 -1.65 21.65
N ALA A 57 19.32 -2.30 20.52
CA ALA A 57 20.02 -2.06 19.27
C ALA A 57 19.83 -0.62 18.75
N THR A 58 18.63 -0.04 18.92
CA THR A 58 18.37 1.35 18.54
C THR A 58 19.14 2.32 19.43
N GLU A 59 19.15 2.10 20.74
CA GLU A 59 19.89 2.91 21.72
C GLU A 59 21.40 2.91 21.42
N LEU A 60 21.96 1.76 21.00
CA LEU A 60 23.35 1.66 20.58
C LEU A 60 23.69 2.49 19.33
N VAL A 61 22.77 2.62 18.38
CA VAL A 61 23.00 3.35 17.11
C VAL A 61 22.90 4.86 17.28
N ILE A 62 22.08 5.34 18.23
CA ILE A 62 21.85 6.77 18.47
C ILE A 62 22.75 7.38 19.57
N ALA A 63 23.51 6.56 20.29
CA ALA A 63 24.50 6.99 21.29
C ALA A 63 25.80 7.47 20.64
#